data_AF-A0A419JC69-F1
#
_entry.id   AF-A0A419JC69-F1
#
_cell.length_a   1.000
_cell.length_b   1.000
_cell.length_c   1.000
_cell.angle_alpha   90.00
_cell.angle_beta   90.00
_cell.angle_gamma   90.00
#
_symmetry.space_group_name_H-M   'P 1'
#
loop_
_entity.id
_entity.type
_entity.pdbx_description
1 polymer ?
#
loop_
_entity_poly.entity_id
_entity_poly.type
_entity_poly.pdbx_seq_one_letter_code
_entity_poly.pdbx_strand_id
1 'polypeptide(L)'
;MKEEISEGRKKLEEELRHLIGNIFVPEAKVFGMVCGCVGFAADLRGLQYDDVDVFREKISAILEEISKSVGVEPEFVYARKLPGSEEVVTLTVRELCERCKKEFAGSKASPRPDIVVLKKNV
;
A
#
# COMPACT_ATOMS: atom_id res chain seq x y z
N MET A 1 -15.62 -4.18 -10.88
CA MET A 1 -14.16 -4.25 -10.55
C MET A 1 -13.27 -3.25 -11.30
N LYS A 2 -13.47 -2.98 -12.60
CA LYS A 2 -12.60 -2.03 -13.34
C LYS A 2 -12.81 -0.57 -12.91
N GLU A 3 -14.05 -0.21 -12.58
CA GLU A 3 -14.43 1.14 -12.18
C GLU A 3 -13.87 1.46 -10.79
N GLU A 4 -13.96 0.52 -9.87
CA GLU A 4 -13.50 0.58 -8.48
C GLU A 4 -11.98 0.74 -8.40
N ILE A 5 -11.21 0.09 -9.29
CA ILE A 5 -9.76 0.32 -9.38
C ILE A 5 -9.47 1.74 -9.87
N SER A 6 -10.20 2.21 -10.89
CA SER A 6 -10.03 3.55 -11.44
C SER A 6 -10.41 4.65 -10.45
N GLU A 7 -11.52 4.46 -9.73
CA GLU A 7 -12.00 5.34 -8.67
C GLU A 7 -11.07 5.31 -7.45
N GLY A 8 -10.64 4.13 -7.02
CA GLY A 8 -9.67 3.97 -5.93
C GLY A 8 -8.36 4.72 -6.22
N ARG A 9 -7.86 4.62 -7.45
CA ARG A 9 -6.68 5.40 -7.88
C ARG A 9 -6.94 6.91 -7.89
N LYS A 10 -8.09 7.37 -8.39
CA LYS A 10 -8.48 8.80 -8.36
C LYS A 10 -8.48 9.32 -6.93
N LYS A 11 -9.22 8.62 -6.07
CA LYS A 11 -9.37 8.94 -4.66
C LYS A 11 -8.02 8.98 -3.95
N LEU A 12 -7.16 7.98 -4.15
CA LEU A 12 -5.82 7.97 -3.55
C LEU A 12 -5.01 9.20 -3.97
N GLU A 13 -5.01 9.55 -5.26
CA GLU A 13 -4.30 10.73 -5.74
C GLU A 13 -4.85 12.03 -5.13
N GLU A 14 -6.17 12.19 -5.08
CA GLU A 14 -6.84 13.37 -4.52
C GLU A 14 -6.55 13.54 -3.03
N GLU A 15 -6.70 12.47 -2.24
CA GLU A 15 -6.44 12.48 -0.79
C GLU A 15 -4.96 12.73 -0.48
N LEU A 16 -4.03 12.08 -1.19
CA LEU A 16 -2.60 12.31 -1.01
C LEU A 16 -2.20 13.73 -1.43
N ARG A 17 -2.83 14.28 -2.48
CA ARG A 17 -2.62 15.69 -2.85
C ARG A 17 -3.10 16.66 -1.77
N HIS A 18 -4.22 16.36 -1.14
CA HIS A 18 -4.74 17.17 -0.05
C HIS A 18 -3.84 17.12 1.19
N LEU A 19 -3.24 15.96 1.49
CA LEU A 19 -2.37 15.78 2.66
C LEU A 19 -0.96 16.35 2.47
N ILE A 20 -0.35 16.14 1.30
CA ILE A 20 1.10 16.29 1.09
C ILE A 20 1.44 17.27 -0.04
N GLY A 21 0.55 17.41 -1.04
CA GLY A 21 0.77 18.29 -2.19
C GLY A 21 1.08 17.53 -3.47
N ASN A 22 2.20 17.79 -4.13
CA ASN A 22 2.47 17.35 -5.51
C ASN A 22 2.65 15.83 -5.70
N ILE A 23 1.55 15.08 -5.62
CA ILE A 23 1.48 13.63 -5.78
C ILE A 23 0.87 13.28 -7.14
N PHE A 24 1.39 12.23 -7.76
CA PHE A 24 0.86 11.67 -9.00
C PHE A 24 0.80 10.15 -8.92
N VAL A 25 -0.37 9.56 -9.20
CA VAL A 25 -0.63 8.12 -9.15
C VAL A 25 -0.95 7.62 -10.57
N PRO A 26 0.06 7.27 -11.38
CA PRO A 26 -0.13 6.83 -12.76
C PRO A 26 -0.90 5.52 -12.91
N GLU A 27 -0.77 4.59 -11.96
CA GLU A 27 -1.34 3.25 -12.08
C GLU A 27 -1.84 2.73 -10.73
N ALA A 28 -2.97 2.03 -10.76
CA ALA A 28 -3.35 1.10 -9.70
C ALA A 28 -3.75 -0.25 -10.29
N LYS A 29 -3.50 -1.31 -9.54
CA LYS A 29 -3.74 -2.69 -9.97
C LYS A 29 -4.13 -3.59 -8.80
N VAL A 30 -4.98 -4.57 -9.11
CA VAL A 30 -5.18 -5.75 -8.27
C VAL A 30 -4.31 -6.86 -8.83
N PHE A 31 -3.62 -7.59 -7.96
CA PHE A 31 -2.68 -8.63 -8.34
C PHE A 31 -2.84 -9.88 -7.49
N GLY A 32 -2.39 -11.02 -8.04
CA GLY A 32 -2.24 -12.29 -7.33
C GLY A 32 -0.78 -12.74 -7.36
N MET A 33 -0.31 -13.33 -6.28
CA MET A 33 1.04 -13.86 -6.17
C MET A 33 1.06 -15.38 -6.14
N VAL A 34 2.19 -15.96 -6.52
CA VAL A 34 2.40 -17.42 -6.55
C VAL A 34 2.16 -18.09 -5.18
N CYS A 35 2.35 -17.38 -4.08
CA CYS A 35 2.07 -17.91 -2.74
C CYS A 35 0.57 -17.95 -2.38
N GLY A 36 -0.31 -17.39 -3.23
CA GLY A 36 -1.75 -17.30 -3.00
C GLY A 36 -2.21 -16.01 -2.32
N CYS A 37 -1.31 -15.09 -1.98
CA CYS A 37 -1.72 -13.75 -1.55
C CYS A 37 -2.28 -12.95 -2.73
N VAL A 38 -3.27 -12.11 -2.45
CA VAL A 38 -3.80 -11.12 -3.40
C VAL A 38 -3.58 -9.72 -2.83
N GLY A 39 -3.63 -8.71 -3.68
CA GLY A 39 -3.34 -7.35 -3.21
C GLY A 39 -3.78 -6.26 -4.16
N PHE A 40 -3.84 -5.05 -3.60
CA PHE A 40 -3.99 -3.81 -4.32
C PHE A 40 -2.67 -3.03 -4.23
N ALA A 41 -2.16 -2.55 -5.36
CA ALA A 41 -0.98 -1.70 -5.41
C ALA A 41 -1.26 -0.45 -6.23
N ALA A 42 -0.75 0.68 -5.77
CA ALA A 42 -0.73 1.94 -6.49
C ALA A 42 0.70 2.41 -6.66
N ASP A 43 1.12 2.55 -7.92
CA ASP A 43 2.42 3.13 -8.25
C ASP A 43 2.26 4.65 -8.32
N LEU A 44 3.23 5.37 -7.75
CA LEU A 44 3.13 6.82 -7.55
C LEU A 44 4.48 7.52 -7.61
N ARG A 45 4.43 8.85 -7.72
CA ARG A 45 5.58 9.77 -7.71
C ARG A 45 5.30 10.94 -6.78
N GLY A 46 6.36 11.51 -6.23
CA GLY A 46 6.33 12.73 -5.41
C GLY A 46 6.10 12.51 -3.91
N LEU A 47 5.94 11.25 -3.46
CA LEU A 47 5.79 10.92 -2.04
C LEU A 47 7.16 10.61 -1.42
N GLN A 48 7.49 11.25 -0.31
CA GLN A 48 8.71 10.95 0.44
C GLN A 48 8.41 10.04 1.63
N TYR A 49 9.43 9.31 2.09
CA TYR A 49 9.34 8.47 3.27
C TYR A 49 8.89 9.23 4.51
N ASP A 50 9.43 10.43 4.74
CA ASP A 50 9.08 11.26 5.89
C ASP A 50 7.58 11.61 5.90
N ASP A 51 7.00 11.88 4.74
CA ASP A 51 5.54 12.10 4.62
C ASP A 51 4.76 10.84 5.00
N VAL A 52 5.25 9.67 4.58
CA VAL A 52 4.63 8.38 4.90
C VAL A 52 4.70 8.08 6.39
N ASP A 53 5.78 8.45 7.07
CA ASP A 53 5.94 8.26 8.50
C ASP A 53 5.02 9.22 9.29
N VAL A 54 4.94 10.48 8.88
CA VAL A 54 4.08 11.51 9.50
C VAL A 54 2.58 11.19 9.29
N PHE A 55 2.18 10.82 8.07
CA PHE A 55 0.77 10.58 7.72
C PHE A 55 0.38 9.09 7.71
N ARG A 56 1.18 8.25 8.36
CA ARG A 56 1.05 6.79 8.38
C ARG A 56 -0.38 6.29 8.59
N GLU A 57 -1.07 6.79 9.61
CA GLU A 57 -2.42 6.35 9.96
C GLU A 57 -3.44 6.75 8.89
N LYS A 58 -3.34 7.97 8.36
CA LYS A 58 -4.24 8.47 7.31
C LYS A 58 -4.04 7.73 6.00
N ILE A 59 -2.78 7.57 5.57
CA ILE A 59 -2.43 6.83 4.36
C ILE A 59 -2.92 5.39 4.47
N SER A 60 -2.71 4.74 5.62
CA SER A 60 -3.21 3.39 5.85
C SER A 60 -4.73 3.33 5.72
N ALA A 61 -5.46 4.22 6.38
CA ALA A 61 -6.92 4.24 6.34
C ALA A 61 -7.47 4.40 4.91
N ILE A 62 -6.89 5.30 4.11
CA ILE A 62 -7.25 5.49 2.69
C ILE A 62 -7.05 4.19 1.91
N LEU A 63 -5.89 3.54 2.09
CA LEU A 63 -5.56 2.30 1.41
C LEU A 63 -6.46 1.14 1.82
N GLU A 64 -6.82 1.03 3.11
CA GLU A 64 -7.75 0.01 3.62
C GLU A 64 -9.16 0.18 3.04
N GLU A 65 -9.62 1.41 2.88
CA GLU A 65 -10.92 1.70 2.27
C GLU A 65 -10.94 1.30 0.79
N ILE A 66 -9.90 1.70 0.05
CA ILE A 66 -9.77 1.39 -1.39
C ILE A 66 -9.60 -0.11 -1.61
N SER A 67 -8.81 -0.80 -0.77
CA SER A 67 -8.60 -2.24 -0.95
C SER A 67 -9.91 -3.01 -0.81
N LYS A 68 -10.74 -2.65 0.17
CA LYS A 68 -12.05 -3.26 0.38
C LYS A 68 -13.00 -3.03 -0.80
N SER A 69 -12.99 -1.86 -1.42
CA SER A 69 -13.83 -1.58 -2.59
C SER A 69 -13.46 -2.43 -3.81
N VAL A 70 -12.20 -2.88 -3.91
CA VAL A 70 -11.73 -3.81 -4.94
C VAL A 70 -11.71 -5.28 -4.51
N GLY A 71 -12.29 -5.60 -3.35
CA GLY A 71 -12.41 -6.97 -2.85
C GLY A 71 -11.12 -7.58 -2.30
N VAL A 72 -10.22 -6.75 -1.74
CA VAL A 72 -8.97 -7.18 -1.09
C VAL A 72 -9.02 -6.81 0.39
N GLU A 73 -8.91 -7.81 1.26
CA GLU A 73 -8.86 -7.57 2.70
C GLU A 73 -7.51 -6.96 3.15
N PRO A 74 -7.51 -5.87 3.93
CA PRO A 74 -6.29 -5.16 4.30
C PRO A 74 -5.56 -5.78 5.50
N GLU A 75 -4.97 -6.95 5.30
CA GLU A 75 -4.23 -7.64 6.36
C GLU A 75 -2.79 -7.10 6.51
N PHE A 76 -2.21 -6.59 5.43
CA PHE A 76 -0.86 -6.03 5.45
C PHE A 76 -0.73 -4.82 4.54
N VAL A 77 -0.44 -3.65 5.13
CA VAL A 77 -0.31 -2.38 4.42
C VAL A 77 1.12 -1.88 4.53
N TYR A 78 1.74 -1.55 3.39
CA TYR A 78 3.12 -1.09 3.35
C TYR A 78 3.38 -0.13 2.19
N ALA A 79 4.40 0.70 2.38
CA ALA A 79 5.03 1.50 1.34
C ALA A 79 6.33 0.83 0.89
N ARG A 80 6.70 1.02 -0.37
CA ARG A 80 8.00 0.60 -0.90
C ARG A 80 8.80 1.81 -1.36
N LYS A 81 10.00 1.95 -0.83
CA LYS A 81 10.98 2.97 -1.26
C LYS A 81 11.67 2.57 -2.55
N LEU A 82 12.06 3.56 -3.35
CA LEU A 82 13.04 3.36 -4.39
C LEU A 82 14.39 3.03 -3.73
N PRO A 83 15.05 1.90 -4.07
CA PRO A 83 16.32 1.55 -3.44
C PRO A 83 17.37 2.66 -3.58
N GLY A 84 17.95 3.08 -2.45
CA GLY A 84 18.93 4.17 -2.39
C GLY A 84 18.33 5.58 -2.38
N SER A 85 17.01 5.72 -2.22
CA SER A 85 16.30 7.00 -2.14
C SER A 85 15.24 6.96 -1.03
N GLU A 86 14.81 8.14 -0.58
CA GLU A 86 13.66 8.30 0.32
C GLU A 86 12.33 8.42 -0.44
N GLU A 87 12.36 8.43 -1.77
CA GLU A 87 11.15 8.42 -2.58
C GLU A 87 10.38 7.10 -2.43
N VAL A 88 9.09 7.20 -2.19
CA VAL A 88 8.15 6.08 -2.15
C VAL A 88 7.54 5.91 -3.54
N VAL A 89 7.72 4.72 -4.11
CA VAL A 89 7.29 4.42 -5.49
C VAL A 89 6.00 3.62 -5.56
N THR A 90 5.65 2.91 -4.49
CA THR A 90 4.45 2.07 -4.45
C THR A 90 3.85 2.06 -3.05
N LEU A 91 2.53 2.20 -2.97
CA LEU A 91 1.74 1.87 -1.78
C LEU A 91 1.00 0.55 -2.04
N THR A 92 0.94 -0.34 -1.06
CA THR A 92 0.41 -1.68 -1.25
C THR A 92 -0.40 -2.15 -0.05
N VAL A 93 -1.51 -2.82 -0.35
CA VAL A 93 -2.33 -3.58 0.58
C VAL A 93 -2.35 -5.03 0.13
N ARG A 94 -2.19 -5.96 1.07
CA ARG A 94 -2.26 -7.39 0.81
C ARG A 94 -3.24 -8.09 1.72
N GLU A 95 -4.02 -8.96 1.10
CA GLU A 95 -4.67 -10.10 1.73
C GLU A 95 -3.69 -11.27 1.68
N LEU A 96 -3.38 -11.80 2.85
CA LEU A 96 -2.35 -12.80 3.05
C LEU A 96 -2.95 -14.20 2.96
N CYS A 97 -2.21 -15.11 2.33
CA CYS A 97 -2.50 -16.54 2.47
C CYS A 97 -2.07 -17.04 3.86
N GLU A 98 -2.60 -18.18 4.28
CA GLU A 98 -2.30 -18.81 5.58
C GLU A 98 -0.81 -18.96 5.88
N ARG A 99 0.00 -19.24 4.86
CA ARG A 99 1.45 -19.33 5.00
C ARG A 99 2.05 -17.99 5.39
N CYS A 100 1.73 -16.93 4.63
CA CYS A 100 2.24 -15.60 4.90
C CYS A 100 1.72 -15.04 6.23
N LYS A 101 0.46 -15.35 6.61
CA LYS A 101 -0.05 -14.98 7.94
C LYS A 101 0.85 -15.51 9.06
N LYS A 102 1.21 -16.79 9.00
CA LYS A 102 2.11 -17.43 9.98
C LYS A 102 3.53 -16.83 9.97
N GLU A 103 4.10 -16.64 8.78
CA GLU A 103 5.44 -16.05 8.62
C GLU A 103 5.48 -14.61 9.17
N PHE A 104 4.45 -13.82 8.90
CA PHE A 104 4.38 -12.45 9.38
C PHE A 104 4.04 -12.38 10.86
N ALA A 105 3.09 -13.16 11.40
CA ALA A 105 2.66 -13.09 12.80
C ALA A 105 3.81 -13.10 13.82
N GLY A 106 4.86 -13.90 13.57
CA GLY A 106 6.04 -13.99 14.46
C GLY A 106 7.17 -13.00 14.17
N SER A 107 7.17 -12.30 13.03
CA SER A 107 8.27 -11.42 12.63
C SER A 107 8.04 -9.97 13.05
N LYS A 108 9.02 -9.40 13.77
CA LYS A 108 9.18 -7.95 13.99
C LYS A 108 10.08 -7.30 12.93
N ALA A 109 10.77 -8.10 12.11
CA ALA A 109 11.66 -7.59 11.08
C ALA A 109 10.85 -7.20 9.84
N SER A 110 11.23 -6.07 9.22
CA SER A 110 10.69 -5.73 7.90
C SER A 110 11.03 -6.83 6.91
N PRO A 111 10.09 -7.28 6.05
CA PRO A 111 10.36 -8.35 5.09
C PRO A 111 11.52 -8.02 4.14
N ARG A 112 11.77 -6.74 3.89
CA ARG A 112 12.86 -6.22 3.06
C ARG A 112 13.30 -4.82 3.52
N PRO A 113 14.55 -4.40 3.26
CA PRO A 113 15.03 -3.08 3.66
C PRO A 113 14.30 -1.91 2.98
N ASP A 114 13.72 -2.11 1.79
CA ASP A 114 12.95 -1.11 1.05
C ASP A 114 11.46 -1.07 1.42
N ILE A 115 11.00 -1.95 2.32
CA ILE A 115 9.61 -1.99 2.78
C ILE A 115 9.46 -1.23 4.09
N VAL A 116 8.49 -0.31 4.09
CA VAL A 116 8.03 0.41 5.28
C VAL A 116 6.63 -0.10 5.60
N VAL A 117 6.53 -0.93 6.63
CA VAL A 117 5.22 -1.44 7.09
C VAL A 117 4.45 -0.28 7.69
N LEU A 118 3.24 -0.04 7.22
CA LEU A 118 2.32 0.98 7.75
C LEU A 118 1.36 0.36 8.76
N LYS A 119 0.78 -0.80 8.42
CA LYS A 119 -0.16 -1.52 9.28
C LYS A 119 -0.09 -3.02 9.03
N LYS A 120 -0.35 -3.81 10.08
CA LYS A 120 -0.34 -5.27 10.07
C LYS A 120 -1.49 -5.77 10.94
N ASN A 121 -2.50 -6.34 10.31
CA ASN A 121 -3.73 -6.85 10.93
C ASN A 121 -3.75 -8.39 10.82
N VAL A 122 -2.63 -9.02 11.23
CA VAL A 122 -2.33 -10.45 11.00
C VAL A 122 -2.41 -11.22 12.31
#